data_AF-A0A363TNR3-F1
#
_entry.id   AF-A0A363TNR3-F1
#
_cell.length_a   1.000
_cell.length_b   1.000
_cell.length_c   1.000
_cell.angle_alpha   90.00
_cell.angle_beta   90.00
_cell.angle_gamma   90.00
#
_symmetry.space_group_name_H-M   'P 1'
#
loop_
_entity.id
_entity.type
_entity.pdbx_description
1 polymer ?
#
loop_
_entity_poly.entity_id
_entity_poly.type
_entity_poly.pdbx_seq_one_letter_code
_entity_poly.pdbx_strand_id
1 'polypeptide(L)' 'MGSLEAPYRREVWLDDVRFESGMRLLRVTIKEGRRFTQLDLDEVTAGLWGQAMLDWAHRSREGQSV' A
#
# COMPACT_ATOMS: atom_id res chain seq x y z
N MET A 1 10.94 -3.12 -5.25
CA MET A 1 10.22 -1.97 -4.67
C MET A 1 10.29 -2.13 -3.13
N GLY A 2 9.91 -1.14 -2.31
CA GLY A 2 10.38 -1.01 -0.92
C GLY A 2 9.48 -1.62 0.18
N SER A 3 9.98 -1.65 1.42
CA SER A 3 9.22 -2.04 2.62
C SER A 3 8.82 -0.84 3.46
N LEU A 4 7.63 -0.90 4.06
CA LEU A 4 7.09 0.10 4.98
C LEU A 4 6.81 -0.56 6.33
N GLU A 5 7.29 0.07 7.41
CA GLU A 5 6.86 -0.30 8.76
C GLU A 5 5.47 0.27 9.02
N ALA A 6 4.55 -0.58 9.45
CA ALA A 6 3.20 -0.20 9.84
C ALA A 6 3.02 -0.37 11.36
N PRO A 7 2.06 0.37 11.96
CA PRO A 7 1.76 0.26 13.39
C PRO A 7 1.53 -1.19 13.84
N TYR A 8 1.85 -1.46 15.11
CA TYR A 8 1.69 -2.78 15.75
C TYR A 8 2.60 -3.88 15.18
N ARG A 9 3.84 -3.51 14.82
CA ARG A 9 4.87 -4.43 14.25
C ARG A 9 4.37 -5.16 13.00
N ARG A 10 3.66 -4.43 12.15
CA ARG A 10 3.22 -4.92 10.84
C ARG A 10 4.24 -4.52 9.80
N GLU A 11 4.48 -5.41 8.85
CA GLU A 11 5.38 -5.14 7.72
C GLU A 11 4.52 -5.09 6.46
N VAL A 12 4.70 -4.05 5.64
CA VAL A 12 4.07 -3.94 4.33
C VAL A 12 5.16 -3.92 3.26
N TRP A 13 5.05 -4.79 2.26
CA TRP A 13 5.91 -4.77 1.08
C TRP A 13 5.10 -4.41 -0.15
N LEU A 14 5.74 -3.65 -1.01
CA LEU A 14 5.20 -3.23 -2.28
C LEU A 14 6.14 -3.73 -3.37
N ASP A 15 5.63 -4.52 -4.31
CA ASP A 15 6.39 -5.15 -5.39
C ASP A 15 5.80 -4.81 -6.76
N ASP A 16 6.66 -4.42 -7.72
CA ASP A 16 6.29 -4.23 -9.13
C ASP A 16 6.36 -5.58 -9.84
N VAL A 17 5.21 -6.20 -10.05
CA VAL A 17 5.09 -7.52 -10.68
C VAL A 17 4.77 -7.35 -12.15
N ARG A 18 5.65 -7.88 -13.00
CA ARG A 18 5.54 -7.80 -14.47
C ARG A 18 5.35 -9.19 -15.05
N PHE A 19 4.32 -9.33 -15.89
CA PHE A 19 4.02 -10.56 -16.60
C PHE A 19 4.47 -10.46 -18.07
N GLU A 20 4.78 -11.60 -18.69
CA GLU A 20 5.19 -11.67 -20.09
C GLU A 20 4.13 -11.14 -21.06
N SER A 21 2.85 -11.16 -20.67
CA SER A 21 1.74 -10.58 -21.42
C SER A 21 1.77 -9.06 -21.51
N GLY A 22 2.69 -8.39 -20.81
CA GLY A 22 2.74 -6.93 -20.67
C GLY A 22 1.88 -6.40 -19.53
N MET A 23 1.13 -7.26 -18.84
CA MET A 23 0.39 -6.87 -17.63
C MET A 23 1.37 -6.51 -16.51
N ARG A 24 1.07 -5.42 -15.81
CA ARG A 24 1.84 -4.91 -14.67
C ARG A 24 0.90 -4.70 -13.50
N LEU A 25 1.24 -5.29 -12.35
CA LEU A 25 0.47 -5.18 -11.11
C LEU A 25 1.38 -4.70 -9.99
N LEU A 26 0.79 -3.94 -9.08
CA LEU A 26 1.37 -3.65 -7.78
C LEU A 26 0.93 -4.73 -6.81
N ARG A 27 1.88 -5.55 -6.34
CA ARG A 27 1.63 -6.50 -5.26
C ARG A 27 1.87 -5.84 -3.92
N VAL A 28 0.85 -5.86 -3.07
CA VAL A 28 0.89 -5.45 -1.68
C VAL A 28 0.89 -6.70 -0.82
N THR A 29 1.95 -6.88 -0.03
CA THR A 29 2.03 -7.95 0.96
C THR A 29 2.00 -7.35 2.35
N ILE A 30 1.11 -7.83 3.21
CA ILE A 30 1.00 -7.42 4.61
C ILE A 30 1.31 -8.63 5.49
N LYS A 31 2.30 -8.50 6.37
CA LYS A 31 2.61 -9.50 7.39
C LYS A 31 2.21 -9.03 8.77
N GLU A 32 1.48 -9.91 9.45
CA GLU A 32 1.08 -9.78 10.84
C GLU A 32 1.55 -11.03 11.61
N GLY A 33 2.76 -10.97 12.16
CA GLY A 33 3.40 -12.11 12.80
C GLY A 33 3.64 -13.27 11.81
N ARG A 34 2.79 -14.30 11.88
CA ARG A 34 2.83 -15.48 10.98
C ARG A 34 1.80 -15.43 9.86
N ARG A 35 0.87 -14.47 9.89
CA ARG A 35 -0.16 -14.30 8.86
C ARG A 35 0.39 -13.42 7.76
N PHE A 36 0.13 -13.83 6.52
CA PHE A 36 0.45 -13.07 5.32
C PHE A 36 -0.83 -12.87 4.51
N THR A 37 -1.06 -11.64 4.08
CA THR A 37 -2.12 -11.29 3.15
C THR A 37 -1.47 -10.65 1.93
N GLN A 38 -1.79 -11.16 0.75
CA GLN A 38 -1.31 -10.62 -0.51
C GLN A 38 -2.49 -10.12 -1.35
N LEU A 39 -2.31 -8.96 -1.96
CA LEU A 39 -3.28 -8.28 -2.80
C LEU A 39 -2.52 -7.74 -4.02
N ASP A 40 -3.03 -8.01 -5.22
CA ASP A 40 -2.51 -7.40 -6.44
C ASP A 40 -3.46 -6.30 -6.92
N LEU A 41 -2.91 -5.14 -7.24
CA LEU A 41 -3.62 -3.96 -7.71
C LEU A 41 -3.17 -3.65 -9.13
N ASP A 42 -4.12 -3.37 -10.02
CA ASP A 42 -3.82 -2.72 -11.29
C ASP A 42 -3.40 -1.25 -11.07
N GLU A 43 -2.89 -0.61 -12.11
CA GLU A 43 -2.41 0.78 -12.08
C GLU A 43 -3.47 1.78 -11.61
N VAL A 44 -4.72 1.63 -12.06
CA VAL A 44 -5.82 2.54 -11.72
C VAL A 44 -6.17 2.38 -10.25
N THR A 45 -6.35 1.15 -9.78
CA THR A 45 -6.70 0.86 -8.39
C THR A 45 -5.57 1.27 -7.44
N ALA A 46 -4.30 1.06 -7.81
CA ALA A 46 -3.14 1.52 -7.04
C ALA A 46 -3.10 3.05 -6.90
N GLY A 47 -3.39 3.78 -7.99
CA GLY A 47 -3.48 5.24 -7.97
C GLY A 47 -4.57 5.75 -7.03
N LEU A 48 -5.76 5.14 -7.07
CA LEU A 48 -6.87 5.49 -6.18
C LEU A 48 -6.53 5.27 -4.70
N TRP A 49 -5.84 4.15 -4.39
CA TRP A 49 -5.37 3.88 -3.03
C TRP A 49 -4.38 4.94 -2.54
N GLY A 50 -3.40 5.28 -3.37
CA GLY A 50 -2.41 6.32 -3.05
C GLY A 50 -3.07 7.66 -2.75
N GLN A 51 -4.02 8.09 -3.58
CA GLN A 51 -4.73 9.34 -3.37
C GLN A 51 -5.56 9.32 -2.08
N ALA A 52 -6.31 8.24 -1.82
CA ALA A 52 -7.12 8.11 -0.61
C ALA A 52 -6.27 8.18 0.68
N MET A 53 -5.06 7.59 0.67
CA MET A 53 -4.12 7.66 1.79
C MET A 53 -3.58 9.07 2.01
N LEU A 54 -3.22 9.78 0.93
CA LEU A 54 -2.77 11.17 1.00
C LEU A 54 -3.89 12.07 1.55
N ASP A 55 -5.09 11.96 1.01
CA ASP A 55 -6.26 12.75 1.43
C ASP A 55 -6.55 12.57 2.92
N TRP A 56 -6.45 11.34 3.43
CA TRP A 56 -6.58 11.06 4.87
C TRP A 56 -5.49 11.75 5.69
N ALA A 57 -4.22 11.64 5.28
CA ALA A 57 -3.09 12.25 5.99
C ALA A 57 -3.16 13.79 6.00
N HIS A 58 -3.74 14.41 4.97
CA HIS A 58 -3.98 15.86 4.94
C HIS A 58 -5.04 16.27 5.96
N ARG A 59 -6.22 15.62 5.96
CA ARG A 59 -7.29 15.92 6.93
C ARG A 59 -6.86 15.71 8.38
N SER A 60 -6.07 14.67 8.66
CA SER A 60 -5.60 14.38 10.03
C SER A 60 -4.64 15.43 10.58
N ARG A 61 -3.96 16.22 9.73
CA ARG A 61 -3.10 17.34 10.16
C ARG A 61 -3.89 18.60 10.46
N GLU A 62 -4.98 18.84 9.72
CA GLU A 62 -5.89 19.98 9.94
C GLU A 62 -6.61 19.85 11.29
N GLY A 63 -6.99 18.64 11.71
CA GLY A 63 -7.62 18.38 13.01
C GLY A 63 -6.69 18.43 14.23
N GLN A 64 -5.37 18.55 14.04
CA GLN A 64 -4.37 18.66 15.13
C GLN A 64 -3.93 20.10 15.41
N SER A 65 -4.48 21.07 14.67
CA SER A 65 -4.25 22.50 14.89
C SER A 65 -5.38 23.07 15.77
N VAL A 66 -5.45 22.66 17.04
CA VAL A 66 -6.29 23.29 18.08
C VAL A 66 -5.53 23.33 19.39
#